data_AF-A0A9W4NJK5-F1
#
_entry.id   AF-A0A9W4NJK5-F1
#
_cell.length_a   1.000
_cell.length_b   1.000
_cell.length_c   1.000
_cell.angle_alpha   90.00
_cell.angle_beta   90.00
_cell.angle_gamma   90.00
#
_symmetry.space_group_name_H-M   'P 1'
#
loop_
_entity.id
_entity.type
_entity.pdbx_description
1 polymer ?
#
loop_
_entity_poly.entity_id
_entity_poly.type
_entity_poly.pdbx_seq_one_letter_code
_entity_poly.pdbx_strand_id
1 'polypeptide(L)'
;MSAISIGCWTCRLRHKKCDITIPVCRECSDRNVQCHGYGPKPAWMDGASEERKEKTRIKAAINKHVRRVRKMRNSIKIASRADIELKSTSPNALAGSPIASSLSGPSIQDIIFDPQAASLLMHYLDQVFAWQFPYFCSTSRLGNRGWLLYLLMKRGPLYHAILSLSSLHQSAILGSEEEFQQKEKALEHHSRALREFCKFMSEERGRLLDDNARLAEFLACSLIMISCEVFRGGEHDWLLHLDAVICVIRSLSPERIFGTRSLSDIQPPDMAQSHNQEGLEFLLATMVSLDLFACLPTGRIPQLPYQQWLQAPEIQIVDLLSCENWVMMIIGDLACLGEWKKTQEQENILDIVELTRRGDEIKARLTSGIEELDLIRNKENYEPQTSWVTRLYALACLVLLHTTISGPLPTLPEIRDTVTRSIIELQNRPRTYSLTGLVWAICVVGCMAQSDQQPLFEDLMVDLVRHSARFGNLGTVLKIMRNCWKLQETESADCRITMVKTGICVILI
;
A
#
# COMPACT_ATOMS: atom_id res chain seq x y z
N MET A 1 -31.68 -6.52 -25.79
CA MET A 1 -32.18 -7.56 -24.87
C MET A 1 -32.07 -7.02 -23.45
N SER A 2 -33.21 -6.91 -22.75
CA SER A 2 -33.32 -6.33 -21.40
C SER A 2 -32.59 -7.19 -20.37
N ALA A 3 -31.71 -6.58 -19.57
CA ALA A 3 -30.95 -7.25 -18.52
C ALA A 3 -31.90 -7.82 -17.44
N ILE A 4 -32.04 -9.14 -17.39
CA ILE A 4 -32.76 -9.82 -16.33
C ILE A 4 -31.97 -9.63 -15.03
N SER A 5 -32.46 -8.80 -14.10
CA SER A 5 -31.76 -8.55 -12.84
C SER A 5 -31.68 -9.84 -12.01
N ILE A 6 -30.51 -10.43 -11.81
CA ILE A 6 -30.30 -11.71 -11.11
C ILE A 6 -30.33 -11.52 -9.58
N GLY A 7 -31.41 -10.95 -9.03
CA GLY A 7 -31.58 -10.75 -7.58
C GLY A 7 -32.76 -11.53 -7.00
N CYS A 8 -32.80 -11.72 -5.69
CA CYS A 8 -33.97 -12.31 -5.03
C CYS A 8 -35.20 -11.39 -5.15
N TRP A 9 -36.41 -11.95 -5.10
CA TRP A 9 -37.63 -11.17 -5.31
C TRP A 9 -37.82 -10.05 -4.28
N THR A 10 -37.36 -10.25 -3.04
CA THR A 10 -37.38 -9.20 -1.99
C THR A 10 -36.44 -8.03 -2.33
N CYS A 11 -35.23 -8.30 -2.85
CA CYS A 11 -34.28 -7.25 -3.22
C CYS A 11 -34.72 -6.50 -4.48
N ARG A 12 -35.32 -7.22 -5.45
CA ARG A 12 -35.92 -6.59 -6.64
C ARG A 12 -37.03 -5.63 -6.25
N LEU A 13 -37.98 -6.05 -5.39
CA LEU A 13 -39.06 -5.18 -4.92
C LEU A 13 -38.56 -3.94 -4.13
N ARG A 14 -37.42 -4.08 -3.44
CA ARG A 14 -36.77 -2.99 -2.69
C ARG A 14 -35.86 -2.11 -3.54
N HIS A 15 -35.62 -2.45 -4.81
CA HIS A 15 -34.64 -1.80 -5.69
C HIS A 15 -33.23 -1.75 -5.04
N LYS A 16 -32.78 -2.88 -4.48
CA LYS A 16 -31.45 -3.04 -3.86
C LYS A 16 -30.64 -4.10 -4.58
N LYS A 17 -29.32 -3.88 -4.68
CA LYS A 17 -28.38 -4.84 -5.28
C LYS A 17 -28.33 -6.09 -4.40
N CYS A 18 -28.64 -7.24 -4.97
CA CYS A 18 -28.65 -8.52 -4.26
C CYS A 18 -27.27 -9.18 -4.33
N ASP A 19 -26.84 -9.82 -3.25
CA ASP A 19 -25.58 -10.56 -3.13
C ASP A 19 -25.67 -12.01 -3.67
N ILE A 20 -26.86 -12.45 -4.09
CA ILE A 20 -27.11 -13.75 -4.76
C ILE A 20 -26.77 -14.99 -3.89
N THR A 21 -26.54 -14.82 -2.59
CA THR A 21 -26.34 -15.95 -1.65
C THR A 21 -27.60 -16.82 -1.55
N ILE A 22 -27.44 -18.15 -1.64
CA ILE A 22 -28.50 -19.18 -1.55
C ILE A 22 -28.34 -19.93 -0.22
N PRO A 23 -29.42 -20.26 0.54
CA PRO A 23 -30.84 -20.14 0.22
C PRO A 23 -31.45 -18.74 0.43
N VAL A 24 -30.78 -17.86 1.19
CA VAL A 24 -31.25 -16.51 1.52
C VAL A 24 -30.12 -15.50 1.31
N CYS A 25 -30.42 -14.36 0.69
CA CYS A 25 -29.45 -13.29 0.49
C CYS A 25 -29.12 -12.55 1.80
N ARG A 26 -27.87 -12.13 2.00
CA ARG A 26 -27.44 -11.37 3.19
C ARG A 26 -28.21 -10.06 3.33
N GLU A 27 -28.53 -9.41 2.21
CA GLU A 27 -29.31 -8.16 2.20
C GLU A 27 -30.70 -8.26 2.85
N CYS A 28 -31.28 -9.46 2.91
CA CYS A 28 -32.54 -9.75 3.57
C CYS A 28 -32.36 -10.36 4.97
N SER A 29 -31.41 -11.29 5.12
CA SER A 29 -31.08 -11.92 6.41
C SER A 29 -30.68 -10.88 7.46
N ASP A 30 -29.73 -10.00 7.11
CA ASP A 30 -29.13 -9.04 8.06
C ASP A 30 -30.14 -8.02 8.58
N ARG A 31 -31.17 -7.72 7.78
CA ARG A 31 -32.25 -6.78 8.12
C ARG A 31 -33.47 -7.47 8.71
N ASN A 32 -33.37 -8.77 8.98
CA ASN A 32 -34.44 -9.63 9.48
C ASN A 32 -35.73 -9.48 8.67
N VAL A 33 -35.62 -9.51 7.33
CA VAL A 33 -36.77 -9.49 6.42
C VAL A 33 -36.83 -10.78 5.62
N GLN A 34 -38.06 -11.23 5.33
CA GLN A 34 -38.30 -12.47 4.60
C GLN A 34 -37.75 -12.37 3.17
N CYS A 35 -36.84 -13.28 2.82
CA CYS A 35 -36.34 -13.44 1.48
C CYS A 35 -37.27 -14.35 0.68
N HIS A 36 -37.76 -13.86 -0.45
CA HIS A 36 -38.64 -14.61 -1.36
C HIS A 36 -37.86 -15.45 -2.39
N GLY A 37 -36.55 -15.58 -2.22
CA GLY A 37 -35.69 -16.43 -3.03
C GLY A 37 -35.52 -15.97 -4.49
N TYR A 38 -34.98 -16.86 -5.31
CA TYR A 38 -34.54 -16.60 -6.69
C TYR A 38 -35.34 -17.39 -7.74
N GLY A 39 -36.42 -18.07 -7.32
CA GLY A 39 -37.23 -18.96 -8.15
C GLY A 39 -38.15 -18.22 -9.14
N PRO A 40 -39.18 -18.89 -9.68
CA PRO A 40 -40.12 -18.26 -10.63
C PRO A 40 -40.82 -17.04 -10.01
N LYS A 41 -41.29 -16.14 -10.87
CA LYS A 41 -41.95 -14.89 -10.49
C LYS A 41 -43.13 -15.17 -9.53
N PRO A 42 -43.11 -14.64 -8.29
CA PRO A 42 -44.20 -14.83 -7.35
C PRO A 42 -45.49 -14.21 -7.89
N ALA A 43 -46.63 -14.84 -7.62
CA ALA A 43 -47.94 -14.39 -8.09
C ALA A 43 -48.28 -12.95 -7.64
N TRP A 44 -47.74 -12.51 -6.50
CA TRP A 44 -47.96 -11.16 -5.97
C TRP A 44 -47.11 -10.06 -6.63
N MET A 45 -46.15 -10.39 -7.49
CA MET A 45 -45.30 -9.39 -8.18
C MET A 45 -45.92 -8.97 -9.52
N ASP A 46 -47.20 -8.63 -9.52
CA ASP A 46 -48.00 -8.33 -10.72
C ASP A 46 -48.13 -6.84 -11.01
N GLY A 47 -47.44 -5.96 -10.27
CA GLY A 47 -47.58 -4.51 -10.37
C GLY A 47 -48.86 -3.94 -9.76
N ALA A 48 -49.69 -4.77 -9.13
CA ALA A 48 -51.02 -4.41 -8.63
C ALA A 48 -51.03 -4.18 -7.10
N SER A 49 -52.20 -4.38 -6.48
CA SER A 49 -52.42 -4.10 -5.05
C SER A 49 -51.55 -4.97 -4.13
N GLU A 50 -51.33 -6.23 -4.49
CA GLU A 50 -50.58 -7.19 -3.67
C GLU A 50 -49.08 -6.87 -3.62
N GLU A 51 -48.49 -6.41 -4.73
CA GLU A 51 -47.10 -5.93 -4.75
C GLU A 51 -46.89 -4.74 -3.80
N ARG A 52 -47.86 -3.80 -3.76
CA ARG A 52 -47.81 -2.63 -2.88
C ARG A 52 -47.96 -3.00 -1.42
N LYS A 53 -48.84 -3.96 -1.10
CA LYS A 53 -49.00 -4.50 0.26
C LYS A 53 -47.70 -5.15 0.73
N GLU A 54 -47.08 -5.97 -0.12
CA GLU A 54 -45.85 -6.67 0.23
C GLU A 54 -44.66 -5.72 0.40
N LYS A 55 -44.54 -4.70 -0.47
CA LYS A 55 -43.53 -3.63 -0.32
C LYS A 55 -43.70 -2.87 0.99
N THR A 56 -44.94 -2.61 1.40
CA THR A 56 -45.25 -1.93 2.66
C THR A 56 -44.90 -2.80 3.87
N ARG A 57 -45.21 -4.10 3.82
CA ARG A 57 -44.83 -5.08 4.85
C ARG A 57 -43.33 -5.14 5.06
N ILE A 58 -42.56 -5.23 3.98
CA ILE A 58 -41.09 -5.25 4.00
C ILE A 58 -40.55 -3.94 4.58
N LYS A 59 -41.08 -2.79 4.17
CA LYS A 59 -40.66 -1.48 4.71
C LYS A 59 -40.92 -1.37 6.22
N ALA A 60 -42.06 -1.87 6.69
CA ALA A 60 -42.39 -1.91 8.12
C ALA A 60 -41.45 -2.82 8.91
N ALA A 61 -41.11 -3.99 8.38
CA ALA A 61 -40.17 -4.93 9.00
C ALA A 61 -38.76 -4.32 9.14
N ILE A 62 -38.26 -3.63 8.10
CA ILE A 62 -36.96 -2.93 8.14
C ILE A 62 -36.97 -1.83 9.21
N ASN A 63 -38.01 -1.01 9.24
CA ASN A 63 -38.11 0.06 10.24
C ASN A 63 -38.16 -0.49 11.68
N LYS A 64 -38.85 -1.63 11.89
CA LYS A 64 -38.88 -2.32 13.18
C LYS A 64 -37.50 -2.85 13.56
N HIS A 65 -36.76 -3.44 12.62
CA HIS A 65 -35.39 -3.91 12.84
C HIS A 65 -34.45 -2.74 13.19
N VAL A 66 -34.47 -1.64 12.43
CA VAL A 66 -33.66 -0.44 12.71
C VAL A 66 -33.97 0.15 14.10
N ARG A 67 -35.25 0.24 14.48
CA ARG A 67 -35.65 0.70 15.82
C ARG A 67 -35.15 -0.24 16.92
N ARG A 68 -35.22 -1.56 16.72
CA ARG A 68 -34.71 -2.56 17.68
C ARG A 68 -33.19 -2.46 17.85
N VAL A 69 -32.44 -2.34 16.77
CA VAL A 69 -30.97 -2.16 16.80
C VAL A 69 -30.59 -0.86 17.50
N ARG A 70 -31.30 0.25 17.22
CA ARG A 70 -31.09 1.53 17.94
C ARG A 70 -31.38 1.42 19.44
N LYS A 71 -32.47 0.74 19.84
CA LYS A 71 -32.81 0.50 21.25
C LYS A 71 -31.76 -0.36 21.94
N MET A 72 -31.30 -1.43 21.30
CA MET A 72 -30.22 -2.29 21.79
C MET A 72 -28.92 -1.50 22.02
N ARG A 73 -28.50 -0.69 21.03
CA ARG A 73 -27.31 0.18 21.14
C ARG A 73 -27.43 1.21 22.27
N ASN A 74 -28.60 1.80 22.48
CA ASN A 74 -28.84 2.72 23.59
C ASN A 74 -28.88 2.01 24.95
N SER A 75 -29.45 0.81 25.04
CA SER A 75 -29.44 0.02 26.27
C SER A 75 -28.03 -0.42 26.68
N ILE A 76 -27.17 -0.77 25.72
CA ILE A 76 -25.75 -1.08 25.97
C ILE A 76 -24.99 0.16 26.45
N LYS A 77 -25.24 1.35 25.86
CA LYS A 77 -24.67 2.64 26.33
C LYS A 77 -25.14 3.07 27.72
N ILE A 78 -26.35 2.69 28.14
CA ILE A 78 -26.88 3.01 29.48
C ILE A 78 -26.32 2.02 30.52
N ALA A 79 -26.23 0.73 30.18
CA ALA A 79 -25.62 -0.29 31.04
C ALA A 79 -24.14 0.04 31.32
N SER A 80 -23.37 0.43 30.28
CA SER A 80 -21.97 0.83 30.45
C SER A 80 -21.76 2.09 31.29
N ARG A 81 -22.81 2.92 31.46
CA ARG A 81 -22.77 4.17 32.24
C ARG A 81 -23.18 3.95 33.69
N ALA A 82 -24.09 3.00 33.95
CA ALA A 82 -24.47 2.55 35.29
C ALA A 82 -23.35 1.76 36.00
N ASP A 83 -22.54 1.01 35.26
CA ASP A 83 -21.36 0.29 35.81
C ASP A 83 -20.23 1.24 36.27
N ILE A 84 -20.24 2.51 35.82
CA ILE A 84 -19.29 3.54 36.23
C ILE A 84 -19.74 4.23 37.53
N GLU A 85 -21.06 4.40 37.75
CA GLU A 85 -21.61 5.11 38.92
C GLU A 85 -21.61 4.25 40.21
N LEU A 86 -21.57 2.92 40.13
CA LEU A 86 -21.51 2.06 41.33
C LEU A 86 -20.11 1.93 41.97
N LYS A 87 -19.05 2.44 41.34
CA LYS A 87 -17.68 2.38 41.88
C LYS A 87 -17.23 3.65 42.62
N SER A 88 -18.09 4.67 42.72
CA SER A 88 -17.77 5.92 43.42
C SER A 88 -18.72 6.18 44.59
N THR A 89 -18.59 5.43 45.69
CA THR A 89 -19.15 5.84 46.98
C THR A 89 -18.33 5.31 48.15
N SER A 90 -17.49 6.18 48.71
CA SER A 90 -17.34 6.28 50.17
C SER A 90 -16.79 7.65 50.58
N PRO A 91 -17.11 8.10 51.81
CA PRO A 91 -17.31 9.51 52.09
C PRO A 91 -16.09 10.13 52.77
N ASN A 92 -15.83 11.41 52.49
CA ASN A 92 -15.31 12.28 53.53
C ASN A 92 -15.74 13.72 53.31
N ALA A 93 -16.44 14.23 54.32
CA ALA A 93 -16.77 15.62 54.49
C ALA A 93 -15.59 16.33 55.18
N LEU A 94 -15.27 17.55 54.76
CA LEU A 94 -15.21 18.74 55.62
C LEU A 94 -14.93 19.99 54.78
N ALA A 95 -15.59 21.08 55.20
CA ALA A 95 -15.85 22.31 54.48
C ALA A 95 -14.70 23.34 54.51
N GLY A 96 -14.74 24.28 53.56
CA GLY A 96 -14.01 25.55 53.60
C GLY A 96 -14.15 26.36 52.31
N SER A 97 -14.74 27.55 52.42
CA SER A 97 -15.26 28.45 51.37
C SER A 97 -14.23 29.05 50.36
N PRO A 98 -14.71 29.73 49.29
CA PRO A 98 -13.95 30.03 48.07
C PRO A 98 -13.32 31.43 48.08
N ILE A 99 -12.17 31.57 47.43
CA ILE A 99 -11.72 32.83 46.86
C ILE A 99 -11.25 32.56 45.43
N ALA A 100 -12.02 33.08 44.48
CA ALA A 100 -11.69 33.10 43.08
C ALA A 100 -10.47 34.00 42.83
N SER A 101 -9.48 33.50 42.09
CA SER A 101 -8.73 34.34 41.17
C SER A 101 -8.30 33.52 39.96
N SER A 102 -8.70 34.07 38.82
CA SER A 102 -8.51 33.64 37.45
C SER A 102 -7.04 33.54 37.06
N LEU A 103 -6.61 32.31 36.73
CA LEU A 103 -5.52 32.05 35.80
C LEU A 103 -5.97 30.93 34.88
N SER A 104 -6.50 31.31 33.71
CA SER A 104 -6.84 30.41 32.62
C SER A 104 -5.54 29.84 32.03
N GLY A 105 -5.00 28.79 32.65
CA GLY A 105 -4.05 27.91 31.98
C GLY A 105 -4.73 27.14 30.85
N PRO A 106 -4.01 26.70 29.80
CA PRO A 106 -4.59 25.85 28.77
C PRO A 106 -5.14 24.59 29.42
N SER A 107 -6.36 24.21 29.07
CA SER A 107 -7.03 23.08 29.69
C SER A 107 -6.24 21.79 29.43
N ILE A 108 -6.00 21.00 30.47
CA ILE A 108 -5.33 19.68 30.40
C ILE A 108 -6.10 18.69 29.50
N GLN A 109 -7.31 19.03 29.05
CA GLN A 109 -8.12 18.22 28.14
C GLN A 109 -7.55 18.14 26.71
N ASP A 110 -6.66 19.05 26.30
CA ASP A 110 -6.09 19.03 24.94
C ASP A 110 -4.99 17.97 24.74
N ILE A 111 -4.43 17.41 25.82
CA ILE A 111 -3.27 16.51 25.77
C ILE A 111 -3.67 15.02 25.74
N ILE A 112 -4.88 14.66 26.17
CA ILE A 112 -5.28 13.25 26.25
C ILE A 112 -5.60 12.74 24.85
N PHE A 113 -4.77 11.81 24.33
CA PHE A 113 -5.15 11.06 23.13
C PHE A 113 -6.44 10.31 23.41
N ASP A 114 -7.41 10.41 22.48
CA ASP A 114 -8.55 9.49 22.45
C ASP A 114 -8.02 8.04 22.57
N PRO A 115 -8.47 7.24 23.55
CA PRO A 115 -7.91 5.90 23.80
C PRO A 115 -7.91 5.01 22.56
N GLN A 116 -8.94 5.15 21.71
CA GLN A 116 -9.04 4.41 20.47
C GLN A 116 -7.99 4.89 19.46
N ALA A 117 -7.81 6.20 19.30
CA ALA A 117 -6.75 6.74 18.45
C ALA A 117 -5.35 6.35 18.93
N ALA A 118 -5.08 6.36 20.24
CA ALA A 118 -3.80 5.89 20.79
C ALA A 118 -3.52 4.42 20.44
N SER A 119 -4.53 3.56 20.56
CA SER A 119 -4.42 2.15 20.17
C SER A 119 -4.15 1.98 18.67
N LEU A 120 -4.79 2.77 17.81
CA LEU A 120 -4.55 2.76 16.36
C LEU A 120 -3.15 3.28 15.99
N LEU A 121 -2.65 4.32 16.65
CA LEU A 121 -1.28 4.82 16.44
C LEU A 121 -0.23 3.77 16.83
N MET A 122 -0.41 3.13 17.98
CA MET A 122 0.47 2.03 18.39
C MET A 122 0.36 0.85 17.43
N HIS A 123 -0.84 0.51 16.97
CA HIS A 123 -1.04 -0.52 15.94
C HIS A 123 -0.29 -0.18 14.64
N TYR A 124 -0.27 1.09 14.22
CA TYR A 124 0.54 1.52 13.08
C TYR A 124 2.02 1.24 13.32
N LEU A 125 2.55 1.77 14.43
CA LEU A 125 3.97 1.68 14.73
C LEU A 125 4.42 0.23 14.94
N ASP A 126 3.64 -0.59 15.63
CA ASP A 126 4.06 -1.95 15.97
C ASP A 126 3.90 -2.95 14.82
N GLN A 127 2.86 -2.77 13.98
CA GLN A 127 2.48 -3.78 12.98
C GLN A 127 2.54 -3.25 11.56
N VAL A 128 1.84 -2.15 11.27
CA VAL A 128 1.67 -1.68 9.89
C VAL A 128 2.97 -1.13 9.31
N PHE A 129 3.72 -0.35 10.08
CA PHE A 129 5.01 0.20 9.64
C PHE A 129 6.00 -0.92 9.32
N ALA A 130 6.11 -1.92 10.20
CA ALA A 130 6.99 -3.08 9.98
C ALA A 130 6.55 -3.91 8.77
N TRP A 131 5.25 -3.95 8.48
CA TRP A 131 4.74 -4.59 7.27
C TRP A 131 5.09 -3.80 5.99
N GLN A 132 4.96 -2.46 6.01
CA GLN A 132 5.29 -1.59 4.87
C GLN A 132 6.80 -1.54 4.60
N PHE A 133 7.61 -1.61 5.65
CA PHE A 133 9.07 -1.50 5.59
C PHE A 133 9.71 -2.68 6.34
N PRO A 134 9.60 -3.90 5.80
CA PRO A 134 10.02 -5.14 6.49
C PRO A 134 11.52 -5.25 6.74
N TYR A 135 12.32 -4.41 6.09
CA TYR A 135 13.77 -4.39 6.22
C TYR A 135 14.29 -3.17 6.96
N PHE A 136 13.41 -2.25 7.38
CA PHE A 136 13.82 -1.08 8.13
C PHE A 136 14.27 -1.49 9.54
N CYS A 137 15.50 -1.12 9.91
CA CYS A 137 16.09 -1.44 11.20
C CYS A 137 16.36 -0.18 12.01
N SER A 138 16.30 -0.26 13.35
CA SER A 138 16.65 0.85 14.25
C SER A 138 18.12 1.26 14.20
N THR A 139 18.99 0.43 13.60
CA THR A 139 20.41 0.74 13.34
C THR A 139 20.62 1.40 11.97
N SER A 140 19.55 1.68 11.23
CA SER A 140 19.61 2.39 9.96
C SER A 140 20.23 3.78 10.13
N ARG A 141 20.88 4.27 9.08
CA ARG A 141 21.36 5.67 9.02
C ARG A 141 20.22 6.68 9.10
N LEU A 142 19.00 6.27 8.73
CA LEU A 142 17.78 7.08 8.79
C LEU A 142 17.21 7.20 10.21
N GLY A 143 17.95 6.75 11.23
CA GLY A 143 17.57 6.85 12.62
C GLY A 143 16.43 5.90 12.99
N ASN A 144 15.71 6.25 14.06
CA ASN A 144 14.53 5.52 14.49
C ASN A 144 13.25 6.21 14.02
N ARG A 145 12.08 5.66 14.37
CA ARG A 145 10.76 6.20 13.98
C ARG A 145 10.34 7.44 14.79
N GLY A 146 11.28 8.10 15.48
CA GLY A 146 11.06 9.30 16.27
C GLY A 146 10.59 10.48 15.41
N TRP A 147 11.14 10.62 14.20
CA TRP A 147 10.68 11.61 13.22
C TRP A 147 9.20 11.44 12.88
N LEU A 148 8.75 10.20 12.70
CA LEU A 148 7.36 9.90 12.37
C LEU A 148 6.46 10.23 13.56
N LEU A 149 6.87 9.85 14.77
CA LEU A 149 6.12 10.17 15.99
C LEU A 149 6.02 11.69 16.20
N TYR A 150 7.10 12.43 15.94
CA TYR A 150 7.12 13.89 15.99
C TYR A 150 6.10 14.51 15.02
N LEU A 151 6.02 14.02 13.77
CA LEU A 151 5.01 14.48 12.81
C LEU A 151 3.59 14.13 13.27
N LEU A 152 3.38 12.95 13.86
CA LEU A 152 2.09 12.53 14.39
C LEU A 152 1.61 13.38 15.57
N MET A 153 2.53 13.88 16.41
CA MET A 153 2.20 14.75 17.55
C MET A 153 1.59 16.09 17.12
N LYS A 154 1.80 16.53 15.87
CA LYS A 154 1.16 17.74 15.31
C LYS A 154 -0.35 17.59 15.13
N ARG A 155 -0.88 16.35 15.14
CA ARG A 155 -2.31 16.02 14.95
C ARG A 155 -2.92 16.60 13.64
N GLY A 156 -2.11 16.69 12.59
CA GLY A 156 -2.51 17.17 11.26
C GLY A 156 -3.02 16.07 10.32
N PRO A 157 -2.96 16.27 8.98
CA PRO A 157 -3.52 15.33 8.01
C PRO A 157 -2.87 13.93 8.08
N LEU A 158 -1.56 13.85 8.35
CA LEU A 158 -0.85 12.59 8.53
C LEU A 158 -1.43 11.74 9.66
N TYR A 159 -1.82 12.37 10.77
CA TYR A 159 -2.40 11.68 11.92
C TYR A 159 -3.66 10.92 11.51
N HIS A 160 -4.58 11.59 10.81
CA HIS A 160 -5.80 10.95 10.33
C HIS A 160 -5.54 9.91 9.24
N ALA A 161 -4.55 10.12 8.38
CA ALA A 161 -4.15 9.15 7.37
C ALA A 161 -3.66 7.84 8.03
N ILE A 162 -2.85 7.93 9.08
CA ILE A 162 -2.36 6.77 9.84
C ILE A 162 -3.49 6.06 10.59
N LEU A 163 -4.42 6.79 11.20
CA LEU A 163 -5.60 6.17 11.84
C LEU A 163 -6.46 5.41 10.83
N SER A 164 -6.64 5.97 9.62
CA SER A 164 -7.33 5.31 8.51
C SER A 164 -6.64 4.00 8.14
N LEU A 165 -5.34 4.08 7.87
CA LEU A 165 -4.55 2.93 7.45
C LEU A 165 -4.53 1.82 8.51
N SER A 166 -4.39 2.19 9.78
CA SER A 166 -4.42 1.23 10.90
C SER A 166 -5.77 0.57 11.06
N SER A 167 -6.85 1.34 10.91
CA SER A 167 -8.22 0.80 10.93
C SER A 167 -8.46 -0.16 9.77
N LEU A 168 -7.95 0.17 8.58
CA LEU A 168 -8.03 -0.69 7.40
C LEU A 168 -7.28 -2.01 7.65
N HIS A 169 -6.06 -1.96 8.19
CA HIS A 169 -5.28 -3.15 8.51
C HIS A 169 -5.96 -4.02 9.58
N GLN A 170 -6.47 -3.42 10.65
CA GLN A 170 -7.25 -4.16 11.65
C GLN A 170 -8.48 -4.82 11.02
N SER A 171 -9.17 -4.14 10.10
CA SER A 171 -10.33 -4.72 9.42
C SER A 171 -10.00 -5.99 8.62
N ALA A 172 -8.78 -6.12 8.09
CA ALA A 172 -8.34 -7.31 7.37
C ALA A 172 -8.01 -8.50 8.28
N ILE A 173 -7.66 -8.24 9.54
CA ILE A 173 -7.32 -9.28 10.54
C ILE A 173 -8.57 -9.79 11.27
N LEU A 174 -9.61 -8.95 11.41
CA LEU A 174 -10.79 -9.23 12.23
C LEU A 174 -11.90 -10.00 11.49
N GLY A 175 -12.81 -10.61 12.25
CA GLY A 175 -13.97 -11.35 11.71
C GLY A 175 -15.08 -10.46 11.13
N SER A 176 -16.08 -11.08 10.48
CA SER A 176 -17.02 -10.40 9.58
C SER A 176 -17.84 -9.24 10.16
N GLU A 177 -18.19 -9.25 11.45
CA GLU A 177 -18.98 -8.15 12.06
C GLU A 177 -18.10 -6.95 12.47
N GLU A 178 -16.90 -7.21 12.97
CA GLU A 178 -15.94 -6.17 13.38
C GLU A 178 -15.25 -5.54 12.16
N GLU A 179 -15.04 -6.32 11.10
CA GLU A 179 -14.53 -5.87 9.80
C GLU A 179 -15.35 -4.69 9.24
N PHE A 180 -16.69 -4.78 9.26
CA PHE A 180 -17.55 -3.72 8.72
C PHE A 180 -17.40 -2.40 9.49
N GLN A 181 -17.41 -2.48 10.83
CA GLN A 181 -17.27 -1.29 11.68
C GLN A 181 -15.89 -0.64 11.49
N GLN A 182 -14.86 -1.45 11.36
CA GLN A 182 -13.50 -0.96 11.22
C GLN A 182 -13.25 -0.37 9.82
N LYS A 183 -13.90 -0.89 8.77
CA LYS A 183 -13.94 -0.28 7.43
C LYS A 183 -14.65 1.07 7.42
N GLU A 184 -15.78 1.20 8.14
CA GLU A 184 -16.50 2.47 8.26
C GLU A 184 -15.61 3.55 8.92
N LYS A 185 -14.93 3.19 10.03
CA LYS A 185 -13.98 4.08 10.70
C LYS A 185 -12.77 4.44 9.82
N ALA A 186 -12.23 3.47 9.09
CA ALA A 186 -11.14 3.72 8.14
C ALA A 186 -11.56 4.75 7.09
N LEU A 187 -12.78 4.65 6.55
CA LEU A 187 -13.32 5.60 5.58
C LEU A 187 -13.54 7.00 6.18
N GLU A 188 -14.02 7.08 7.42
CA GLU A 188 -14.19 8.36 8.13
C GLU A 188 -12.85 9.07 8.31
N HIS A 189 -11.85 8.37 8.85
CA HIS A 189 -10.50 8.90 9.03
C HIS A 189 -9.86 9.28 7.69
N HIS A 190 -10.04 8.47 6.64
CA HIS A 190 -9.52 8.77 5.31
C HIS A 190 -10.13 10.05 4.72
N SER A 191 -11.45 10.20 4.83
CA SER A 191 -12.16 11.39 4.34
C SER A 191 -11.74 12.65 5.09
N ARG A 192 -11.43 12.52 6.38
CA ARG A 192 -10.88 13.62 7.19
C ARG A 192 -9.44 13.94 6.79
N ALA A 193 -8.59 12.92 6.64
CA ALA A 193 -7.20 13.07 6.20
C ALA A 193 -7.13 13.80 4.85
N LEU A 194 -7.91 13.35 3.85
CA LEU A 194 -7.93 13.97 2.53
C LEU A 194 -8.37 15.44 2.59
N ARG A 195 -9.41 15.75 3.36
CA ARG A 195 -9.90 17.14 3.50
C ARG A 195 -8.89 18.05 4.17
N GLU A 196 -8.27 17.60 5.26
CA GLU A 196 -7.22 18.36 5.95
C GLU A 196 -5.96 18.48 5.09
N PHE A 197 -5.64 17.44 4.31
CA PHE A 197 -4.51 17.45 3.38
C PHE A 197 -4.73 18.43 2.23
N CYS A 198 -5.92 18.45 1.63
CA CYS A 198 -6.28 19.46 0.63
C CYS A 198 -6.21 20.89 1.21
N LYS A 199 -6.66 21.08 2.46
CA LYS A 199 -6.55 22.37 3.14
C LYS A 199 -5.08 22.77 3.33
N PHE A 200 -4.25 21.87 3.86
CA PHE A 200 -2.81 22.06 4.02
C PHE A 200 -2.15 22.46 2.69
N MET A 201 -2.46 21.77 1.60
CA MET A 201 -1.94 22.09 0.27
C MET A 201 -2.40 23.44 -0.28
N SER A 202 -3.63 23.86 0.05
CA SER A 202 -4.18 25.15 -0.40
C SER A 202 -3.57 26.34 0.34
N GLU A 203 -3.32 26.20 1.64
CA GLU A 203 -2.79 27.26 2.51
C GLU A 203 -1.28 27.45 2.32
N GLU A 204 -0.57 26.39 1.98
CA GLU A 204 0.90 26.37 1.89
C GLU A 204 1.44 26.45 0.46
N ARG A 205 0.61 26.87 -0.49
CA ARG A 205 0.98 27.03 -1.90
C ARG A 205 2.12 28.05 -2.04
N GLY A 206 3.34 27.55 -2.22
CA GLY A 206 4.56 28.34 -2.39
C GLY A 206 5.57 28.21 -1.25
N ARG A 207 5.15 27.88 -0.02
CA ARG A 207 6.06 27.73 1.14
C ARG A 207 6.50 26.28 1.39
N LEU A 208 5.84 25.32 0.75
CA LEU A 208 6.13 23.90 0.90
C LEU A 208 7.59 23.54 0.58
N LEU A 209 8.17 24.22 -0.42
CA LEU A 209 9.52 23.96 -0.92
C LEU A 209 10.61 24.72 -0.13
N ASP A 210 10.21 25.60 0.80
CA ASP A 210 11.13 26.45 1.56
C ASP A 210 11.38 25.90 2.98
N ASP A 211 10.62 24.89 3.41
CA ASP A 211 10.68 24.30 4.74
C ASP A 211 10.64 22.76 4.67
N ASN A 212 11.78 22.15 5.01
CA ASN A 212 11.96 20.69 5.02
C ASN A 212 10.97 19.98 5.94
N ALA A 213 10.54 20.59 7.05
CA ALA A 213 9.59 19.96 7.98
C ALA A 213 8.18 19.88 7.36
N ARG A 214 7.79 20.89 6.57
CA ARG A 214 6.52 20.90 5.82
C ARG A 214 6.56 19.95 4.64
N LEU A 215 7.68 19.91 3.93
CA LEU A 215 7.91 18.94 2.87
C LEU A 215 7.83 17.50 3.41
N ALA A 216 8.46 17.21 4.55
CA ALA A 216 8.36 15.91 5.20
C ALA A 216 6.91 15.57 5.57
N GLU A 217 6.13 16.51 6.12
CA GLU A 217 4.72 16.28 6.43
C GLU A 217 3.86 15.99 5.19
N PHE A 218 4.13 16.72 4.09
CA PHE A 218 3.50 16.48 2.79
C PHE A 218 3.80 15.09 2.24
N LEU A 219 5.08 14.71 2.20
CA LEU A 219 5.52 13.42 1.67
C LEU A 219 5.03 12.27 2.53
N ALA A 220 5.07 12.40 3.85
CA ALA A 220 4.54 11.41 4.79
C ALA A 220 3.04 11.21 4.60
N CYS A 221 2.27 12.29 4.52
CA CYS A 221 0.82 12.18 4.29
C CYS A 221 0.54 11.51 2.93
N SER A 222 1.27 11.90 1.88
CA SER A 222 1.11 11.33 0.54
C SER A 222 1.44 9.84 0.49
N LEU A 223 2.52 9.42 1.16
CA LEU A 223 2.89 8.01 1.31
C LEU A 223 1.75 7.18 1.92
N ILE A 224 1.16 7.68 3.01
CA ILE A 224 0.07 6.97 3.69
C ILE A 224 -1.21 6.98 2.86
N MET A 225 -1.48 8.02 2.08
CA MET A 225 -2.61 8.06 1.14
C MET A 225 -2.43 7.05 0.00
N ILE A 226 -1.25 6.99 -0.63
CA ILE A 226 -0.89 5.96 -1.62
C ILE A 226 -1.12 4.57 -1.00
N SER A 227 -0.62 4.36 0.21
CA SER A 227 -0.75 3.10 0.94
C SER A 227 -2.22 2.72 1.21
N CYS A 228 -3.07 3.68 1.59
CA CYS A 228 -4.51 3.44 1.75
C CYS A 228 -5.16 2.95 0.46
N GLU A 229 -4.80 3.52 -0.69
CA GLU A 229 -5.35 3.10 -1.98
C GLU A 229 -4.84 1.73 -2.39
N VAL A 230 -3.54 1.47 -2.27
CA VAL A 230 -2.93 0.17 -2.56
C VAL A 230 -3.57 -0.93 -1.70
N PHE A 231 -3.80 -0.68 -0.42
CA PHE A 231 -4.33 -1.70 0.49
C PHE A 231 -5.85 -1.89 0.43
N ARG A 232 -6.59 -0.97 -0.17
CA ARG A 232 -7.99 -1.20 -0.57
C ARG A 232 -8.09 -2.08 -1.83
N GLY A 233 -6.96 -2.45 -2.43
CA GLY A 233 -6.91 -3.13 -3.72
C GLY A 233 -7.12 -2.17 -4.88
N GLY A 234 -6.83 -0.87 -4.70
CA GLY A 234 -6.95 0.14 -5.73
C GLY A 234 -6.08 -0.19 -6.94
N GLU A 235 -6.73 -0.39 -8.08
CA GLU A 235 -6.05 -0.69 -9.35
C GLU A 235 -5.58 0.57 -10.08
N HIS A 236 -5.95 1.80 -9.64
CA HIS A 236 -5.61 3.04 -10.37
C HIS A 236 -5.44 4.28 -9.47
N ASP A 237 -6.17 4.37 -8.35
CA ASP A 237 -6.28 5.63 -7.57
C ASP A 237 -4.97 6.05 -6.88
N TRP A 238 -4.05 5.10 -6.64
CA TRP A 238 -2.71 5.38 -6.10
C TRP A 238 -1.85 6.25 -7.03
N LEU A 239 -2.05 6.14 -8.35
CA LEU A 239 -1.22 6.83 -9.33
C LEU A 239 -1.46 8.34 -9.32
N LEU A 240 -2.70 8.79 -9.03
CA LEU A 240 -3.02 10.21 -8.89
C LEU A 240 -2.27 10.85 -7.73
N HIS A 241 -2.16 10.13 -6.60
CA HIS A 241 -1.40 10.60 -5.45
C HIS A 241 0.10 10.65 -5.76
N LEU A 242 0.63 9.62 -6.42
CA LEU A 242 2.04 9.59 -6.82
C LEU A 242 2.39 10.70 -7.82
N ASP A 243 1.57 10.91 -8.85
CA ASP A 243 1.76 11.97 -9.86
C ASP A 243 1.76 13.37 -9.21
N ALA A 244 0.92 13.60 -8.19
CA ALA A 244 0.92 14.84 -7.44
C ALA A 244 2.23 15.06 -6.65
N VAL A 245 2.77 14.00 -6.03
CA VAL A 245 4.07 14.07 -5.33
C VAL A 245 5.22 14.29 -6.30
N ILE A 246 5.24 13.55 -7.40
CA ILE A 246 6.25 13.69 -8.46
C ILE A 246 6.30 15.14 -8.97
N CYS A 247 5.14 15.77 -9.18
CA CYS A 247 5.06 17.17 -9.59
C CYS A 247 5.79 18.12 -8.64
N VAL A 248 5.70 17.87 -7.32
CA VAL A 248 6.41 18.65 -6.30
C VAL A 248 7.91 18.34 -6.31
N ILE A 249 8.29 17.06 -6.29
CA ILE A 249 9.71 16.64 -6.19
C ILE A 249 10.50 17.03 -7.45
N ARG A 250 9.87 17.12 -8.63
CA ARG A 250 10.52 17.63 -9.86
C ARG A 250 11.12 19.02 -9.75
N SER A 251 10.59 19.84 -8.83
CA SER A 251 11.12 21.19 -8.57
C SER A 251 12.26 21.21 -7.54
N LEU A 252 12.63 20.04 -7.02
CA LEU A 252 13.67 19.83 -6.01
C LEU A 252 14.88 19.13 -6.64
N SER A 253 16.03 19.32 -6.02
CA SER A 253 17.25 18.56 -6.31
C SER A 253 17.93 18.16 -5.00
N PRO A 254 18.73 17.08 -4.98
CA PRO A 254 19.49 16.70 -3.80
C PRO A 254 20.36 17.85 -3.27
N GLU A 255 20.99 18.63 -4.14
CA GLU A 255 21.86 19.73 -3.74
C GLU A 255 21.06 20.87 -3.08
N ARG A 256 19.83 21.13 -3.53
CA ARG A 256 18.95 22.12 -2.90
C ARG A 256 18.52 21.68 -1.50
N ILE A 257 18.26 20.38 -1.30
CA ILE A 257 17.75 19.84 -0.03
C ILE A 257 18.89 19.59 0.98
N PHE A 258 20.03 19.08 0.51
CA PHE A 258 21.14 18.62 1.35
C PHE A 258 22.37 19.54 1.32
N GLY A 259 22.50 20.43 0.33
CA GLY A 259 23.71 21.24 0.10
C GLY A 259 24.06 22.25 1.19
N THR A 260 23.13 22.58 2.09
CA THR A 260 23.39 23.45 3.26
C THR A 260 24.21 22.78 4.35
N ARG A 261 24.43 21.45 4.32
CA ARG A 261 25.27 20.72 5.30
C ARG A 261 26.72 21.20 5.34
N SER A 262 27.25 21.81 4.28
CA SER A 262 28.68 22.14 4.16
C SER A 262 29.13 23.44 4.87
N LEU A 263 28.20 24.26 5.38
CA LEU A 263 28.54 25.58 5.97
C LEU A 263 28.11 25.79 7.43
N SER A 264 27.31 24.90 8.01
CA SER A 264 26.75 25.04 9.36
C SER A 264 27.34 24.07 10.40
N ASP A 265 28.57 23.58 10.19
CA ASP A 265 29.23 22.59 11.04
C ASP A 265 29.85 23.16 12.35
N ILE A 266 29.33 24.28 12.86
CA ILE A 266 29.83 24.92 14.09
C ILE A 266 28.95 24.61 15.32
N GLN A 267 27.73 24.06 15.14
CA GLN A 267 26.88 23.63 16.26
C GLN A 267 26.23 22.26 15.96
N PRO A 268 26.16 21.35 16.95
CA PRO A 268 25.41 20.11 16.78
C PRO A 268 23.94 20.44 16.49
N PRO A 269 23.31 19.78 15.50
CA PRO A 269 21.92 20.07 15.14
C PRO A 269 20.99 19.80 16.33
N ASP A 270 19.98 20.65 16.49
CA ASP A 270 18.89 20.41 17.44
C ASP A 270 18.21 19.07 17.11
N MET A 271 17.76 18.32 18.12
CA MET A 271 17.08 17.03 17.91
C MET A 271 15.89 17.15 16.95
N ALA A 272 15.15 18.26 17.00
CA ALA A 272 14.04 18.51 16.09
C ALA A 272 14.51 18.65 14.62
N GLN A 273 15.68 19.26 14.39
CA GLN A 273 16.26 19.38 13.06
C GLN A 273 16.79 18.04 12.55
N SER A 274 17.42 17.23 13.41
CA SER A 274 17.85 15.86 13.06
C SER A 274 16.67 14.99 12.63
N HIS A 275 15.59 14.99 13.41
CA HIS A 275 14.40 14.20 13.09
C HIS A 275 13.71 14.64 11.79
N ASN A 276 13.59 15.95 11.54
CA ASN A 276 13.03 16.42 10.28
C ASN A 276 13.87 15.98 9.07
N GLN A 277 15.18 15.94 9.23
CA GLN A 277 16.11 15.54 8.18
C GLN A 277 16.08 14.02 7.91
N GLU A 278 16.18 13.20 8.96
CA GLU A 278 16.04 11.74 8.90
C GLU A 278 14.72 11.33 8.22
N GLY A 279 13.62 11.95 8.64
CA GLY A 279 12.31 11.71 8.05
C GLY A 279 12.25 12.13 6.58
N LEU A 280 12.86 13.25 6.21
CA LEU A 280 12.88 13.71 4.81
C LEU A 280 13.70 12.79 3.92
N GLU A 281 14.88 12.34 4.36
CA GLU A 281 15.72 11.37 3.65
C GLU A 281 14.96 10.05 3.41
N PHE A 282 14.30 9.52 4.46
CA PHE A 282 13.45 8.33 4.37
C PHE A 282 12.31 8.51 3.35
N LEU A 283 11.60 9.64 3.43
CA LEU A 283 10.44 9.89 2.58
C LEU A 283 10.83 10.09 1.12
N LEU A 284 11.91 10.82 0.83
CA LEU A 284 12.42 11.01 -0.52
C LEU A 284 12.90 9.68 -1.13
N ALA A 285 13.67 8.88 -0.38
CA ALA A 285 14.08 7.55 -0.83
C ALA A 285 12.87 6.65 -1.13
N THR A 286 11.82 6.72 -0.30
CA THR A 286 10.57 6.01 -0.54
C THR A 286 9.89 6.48 -1.82
N MET A 287 9.75 7.79 -2.04
CA MET A 287 9.08 8.33 -3.22
C MET A 287 9.83 8.01 -4.52
N VAL A 288 11.17 8.08 -4.51
CA VAL A 288 12.00 7.66 -5.66
C VAL A 288 11.78 6.17 -5.96
N SER A 289 11.73 5.33 -4.92
CA SER A 289 11.47 3.89 -5.08
C SER A 289 10.08 3.63 -5.67
N LEU A 290 9.05 4.36 -5.21
CA LEU A 290 7.68 4.23 -5.72
C LEU A 290 7.57 4.66 -7.19
N ASP A 291 8.22 5.75 -7.61
CA ASP A 291 8.27 6.17 -9.02
C ASP A 291 8.92 5.10 -9.92
N LEU A 292 10.02 4.50 -9.46
CA LEU A 292 10.69 3.40 -10.16
C LEU A 292 9.78 2.16 -10.27
N PHE A 293 9.13 1.75 -9.18
CA PHE A 293 8.22 0.59 -9.22
C PHE A 293 6.94 0.86 -10.02
N ALA A 294 6.49 2.11 -10.10
CA ALA A 294 5.33 2.51 -10.89
C ALA A 294 5.56 2.33 -12.40
N CYS A 295 6.81 2.33 -12.86
CA CYS A 295 7.15 2.16 -14.28
C CYS A 295 6.65 0.82 -14.85
N LEU A 296 6.71 -0.26 -14.05
CA LEU A 296 6.33 -1.59 -14.50
C LEU A 296 4.83 -1.71 -14.83
N PRO A 297 3.87 -1.38 -13.93
CA PRO A 297 2.44 -1.46 -14.23
C PRO A 297 1.94 -0.35 -15.17
N THR A 298 2.58 0.82 -15.19
CA THR A 298 2.12 1.95 -16.03
C THR A 298 2.72 1.95 -17.43
N GLY A 299 3.85 1.26 -17.63
CA GLY A 299 4.65 1.35 -18.85
C GLY A 299 5.28 2.73 -19.07
N ARG A 300 5.30 3.60 -18.05
CA ARG A 300 5.95 4.91 -18.11
C ARG A 300 7.44 4.76 -17.79
N ILE A 301 8.25 5.73 -18.23
CA ILE A 301 9.60 5.93 -17.70
C ILE A 301 9.55 6.60 -16.32
N PRO A 302 10.61 6.52 -15.50
CA PRO A 302 10.68 7.24 -14.24
C PRO A 302 10.48 8.73 -14.48
N GLN A 303 9.62 9.35 -13.67
CA GLN A 303 9.25 10.76 -13.83
C GLN A 303 10.17 11.69 -13.03
N LEU A 304 10.85 11.16 -12.01
CA LEU A 304 11.89 11.84 -11.24
C LEU A 304 13.27 11.60 -11.86
N PRO A 305 14.24 12.53 -11.68
CA PRO A 305 15.62 12.34 -12.11
C PRO A 305 16.33 11.33 -11.18
N TYR A 306 15.93 10.06 -11.24
CA TYR A 306 16.31 9.02 -10.29
C TYR A 306 17.82 8.82 -10.19
N GLN A 307 18.59 8.97 -11.28
CA GLN A 307 20.05 8.88 -11.24
C GLN A 307 20.66 9.94 -10.32
N GLN A 308 20.20 11.20 -10.42
CA GLN A 308 20.67 12.28 -9.56
C GLN A 308 20.32 12.02 -8.08
N TRP A 309 19.10 11.57 -7.80
CA TRP A 309 18.68 11.26 -6.44
C TRP A 309 19.43 10.07 -5.86
N LEU A 310 19.61 8.98 -6.61
CA LEU A 310 20.26 7.75 -6.13
C LEU A 310 21.79 7.84 -6.03
N GLN A 311 22.40 8.82 -6.71
CA GLN A 311 23.82 9.14 -6.57
C GLN A 311 24.09 10.05 -5.36
N ALA A 312 23.07 10.72 -4.82
CA ALA A 312 23.22 11.53 -3.62
C ALA A 312 23.52 10.64 -2.40
N PRO A 313 24.58 10.93 -1.61
CA PRO A 313 25.00 10.06 -0.50
C PRO A 313 23.94 9.94 0.61
N GLU A 314 23.02 10.90 0.71
CA GLU A 314 21.91 10.91 1.66
C GLU A 314 20.79 9.93 1.30
N ILE A 315 20.59 9.63 0.02
CA ILE A 315 19.50 8.77 -0.43
C ILE A 315 20.00 7.33 -0.53
N GLN A 316 19.83 6.58 0.55
CA GLN A 316 20.23 5.18 0.63
C GLN A 316 18.99 4.27 0.66
N ILE A 317 18.62 3.70 -0.50
CA ILE A 317 17.46 2.79 -0.59
C ILE A 317 17.69 1.51 0.22
N VAL A 318 18.94 1.12 0.40
CA VAL A 318 19.32 -0.06 1.20
C VAL A 318 18.74 0.00 2.63
N ASP A 319 18.63 1.19 3.21
CA ASP A 319 18.07 1.39 4.54
C ASP A 319 16.54 1.12 4.61
N LEU A 320 15.84 1.16 3.47
CA LEU A 320 14.39 0.94 3.38
C LEU A 320 14.03 -0.43 2.84
N LEU A 321 14.65 -0.81 1.72
CA LEU A 321 14.31 -1.99 0.94
C LEU A 321 15.37 -3.10 1.05
N SER A 322 16.46 -2.90 1.80
CA SER A 322 17.64 -3.79 1.76
C SER A 322 18.19 -4.02 0.34
N CYS A 323 17.92 -3.10 -0.58
CA CYS A 323 18.35 -3.17 -1.97
C CYS A 323 19.33 -2.03 -2.26
N GLU A 324 20.49 -2.35 -2.82
CA GLU A 324 21.50 -1.36 -3.17
C GLU A 324 21.04 -0.44 -4.33
N ASN A 325 21.44 0.83 -4.26
CA ASN A 325 21.02 1.88 -5.21
C ASN A 325 21.36 1.53 -6.67
N TRP A 326 22.41 0.76 -6.93
CA TRP A 326 22.81 0.41 -8.29
C TRP A 326 21.75 -0.45 -9.00
N VAL A 327 21.05 -1.34 -8.29
CA VAL A 327 19.94 -2.12 -8.85
C VAL A 327 18.73 -1.22 -9.11
N MET A 328 18.45 -0.29 -8.19
CA MET A 328 17.35 0.67 -8.35
C MET A 328 17.57 1.59 -9.57
N MET A 329 18.82 2.01 -9.82
CA MET A 329 19.18 2.70 -11.07
C MET A 329 18.92 1.82 -12.30
N ILE A 330 19.23 0.53 -12.24
CA ILE A 330 18.98 -0.40 -13.35
C ILE A 330 17.48 -0.60 -13.61
N ILE A 331 16.63 -0.61 -12.58
CA ILE A 331 15.16 -0.62 -12.76
C ILE A 331 14.72 0.59 -13.59
N GLY A 332 15.26 1.78 -13.29
CA GLY A 332 14.99 2.99 -14.06
C GLY A 332 15.54 2.91 -15.49
N ASP A 333 16.78 2.44 -15.67
CA ASP A 333 17.41 2.29 -16.98
C ASP A 333 16.63 1.29 -17.87
N LEU A 334 16.12 0.20 -17.29
CA LEU A 334 15.27 -0.79 -17.97
C LEU A 334 13.92 -0.22 -18.42
N ALA A 335 13.30 0.61 -17.58
CA ALA A 335 12.07 1.31 -17.95
C ALA A 335 12.31 2.27 -19.14
N CYS A 336 13.42 3.02 -19.11
CA CYS A 336 13.84 3.86 -20.23
C CYS A 336 14.13 3.06 -21.51
N LEU A 337 14.82 1.93 -21.41
CA LEU A 337 15.10 1.05 -22.55
C LEU A 337 13.82 0.48 -23.16
N GLY A 338 12.89 0.03 -22.32
CA GLY A 338 11.60 -0.53 -22.74
C GLY A 338 10.73 0.49 -23.49
N GLU A 339 10.61 1.71 -22.97
CA GLU A 339 9.85 2.76 -23.66
C GLU A 339 10.56 3.20 -24.95
N TRP A 340 11.89 3.36 -24.95
CA TRP A 340 12.63 3.66 -26.17
C TRP A 340 12.41 2.61 -27.26
N LYS A 341 12.51 1.32 -26.92
CA LYS A 341 12.24 0.21 -27.86
C LYS A 341 10.83 0.33 -28.44
N LYS A 342 9.85 0.52 -27.57
CA LYS A 342 8.43 0.64 -27.96
C LYS A 342 8.18 1.85 -28.88
N THR A 343 8.78 3.00 -28.61
CA THR A 343 8.69 4.18 -29.51
C THR A 343 9.28 3.86 -30.88
N GLN A 344 10.46 3.24 -30.93
CA GLN A 344 11.10 2.86 -32.20
C GLN A 344 10.30 1.81 -32.99
N GLU A 345 9.68 0.85 -32.31
CA GLU A 345 8.76 -0.13 -32.91
C GLU A 345 7.52 0.55 -33.50
N GLN A 346 6.91 1.50 -32.77
CA GLN A 346 5.75 2.27 -33.24
C GLN A 346 6.07 3.13 -34.48
N GLU A 347 7.28 3.68 -34.53
CA GLU A 347 7.78 4.47 -35.65
C GLU A 347 8.33 3.60 -36.79
N ASN A 348 8.39 2.26 -36.63
CA ASN A 348 8.97 1.29 -37.56
C ASN A 348 10.45 1.56 -37.93
N ILE A 349 11.22 2.09 -36.98
CA ILE A 349 12.64 2.44 -37.16
C ILE A 349 13.56 1.73 -36.16
N LEU A 350 13.11 0.62 -35.57
CA LEU A 350 13.87 -0.12 -34.55
C LEU A 350 15.26 -0.54 -35.04
N ASP A 351 16.28 0.09 -34.46
CA ASP A 351 17.67 -0.31 -34.61
C ASP A 351 18.00 -1.45 -33.63
N ILE A 352 18.09 -2.67 -34.18
CA ILE A 352 18.40 -3.89 -33.43
C ILE A 352 19.83 -3.85 -32.87
N VAL A 353 20.77 -3.22 -33.58
CA VAL A 353 22.17 -3.11 -33.13
C VAL A 353 22.24 -2.19 -31.92
N GLU A 354 21.55 -1.05 -31.98
CA GLU A 354 21.47 -0.12 -30.85
C GLU A 354 20.71 -0.70 -29.66
N LEU A 355 19.62 -1.45 -29.89
CA LEU A 355 18.89 -2.17 -28.84
C LEU A 355 19.82 -3.16 -28.12
N THR A 356 20.59 -3.93 -28.89
CA THR A 356 21.55 -4.91 -28.35
C THR A 356 22.66 -4.20 -27.58
N ARG A 357 23.24 -3.13 -28.13
CA ARG A 357 24.29 -2.34 -27.48
C ARG A 357 23.85 -1.79 -26.11
N ARG A 358 22.69 -1.12 -26.05
CA ARG A 358 22.13 -0.60 -24.78
C ARG A 358 21.80 -1.74 -23.82
N GLY A 359 21.29 -2.84 -24.34
CA GLY A 359 21.01 -4.04 -23.58
C GLY A 359 22.26 -4.65 -22.93
N ASP A 360 23.35 -4.74 -23.68
CA ASP A 360 24.63 -5.28 -23.21
C ASP A 360 25.28 -4.40 -22.14
N GLU A 361 25.14 -3.07 -22.24
CA GLU A 361 25.60 -2.14 -21.18
C GLU A 361 24.90 -2.39 -19.84
N ILE A 362 23.57 -2.57 -19.86
CA ILE A 362 22.80 -2.91 -18.65
C ILE A 362 23.17 -4.32 -18.16
N LYS A 363 23.30 -5.28 -19.08
CA LYS A 363 23.68 -6.66 -18.76
C LYS A 363 25.04 -6.75 -18.09
N ALA A 364 26.02 -5.99 -18.58
CA ALA A 364 27.38 -5.96 -18.02
C ALA A 364 27.37 -5.46 -16.57
N ARG A 365 26.64 -4.38 -16.29
CA ARG A 365 26.46 -3.85 -14.93
C ARG A 365 25.76 -4.85 -14.00
N LEU A 366 24.68 -5.50 -14.47
CA LEU A 366 23.98 -6.54 -13.69
C LEU A 366 24.90 -7.73 -13.38
N THR A 367 25.62 -8.22 -14.38
CA THR A 367 26.48 -9.40 -14.25
C THR A 367 27.64 -9.10 -13.30
N SER A 368 28.32 -7.96 -13.48
CA SER A 368 29.40 -7.53 -12.59
C SER A 368 28.93 -7.36 -11.14
N GLY A 369 27.76 -6.73 -10.92
CA GLY A 369 27.22 -6.54 -9.57
C GLY A 369 26.82 -7.87 -8.92
N ILE A 370 26.22 -8.80 -9.67
CA ILE A 370 25.87 -10.12 -9.14
C ILE A 370 27.13 -10.94 -8.80
N GLU A 371 28.18 -10.88 -9.63
CA GLU A 371 29.45 -11.54 -9.36
C GLU A 371 30.10 -11.00 -8.08
N GLU A 372 30.06 -9.69 -7.84
CA GLU A 372 30.55 -9.09 -6.60
C GLU A 372 29.78 -9.59 -5.37
N LEU A 373 28.44 -9.66 -5.45
CA LEU A 373 27.60 -10.21 -4.38
C LEU A 373 27.91 -11.69 -4.12
N ASP A 374 28.20 -12.48 -5.15
CA ASP A 374 28.59 -13.88 -5.02
C ASP A 374 29.96 -14.04 -4.35
N LEU A 375 30.91 -13.14 -4.64
CA LEU A 375 32.22 -13.11 -3.99
C LEU A 375 32.11 -12.78 -2.50
N ILE A 376 31.22 -11.86 -2.11
CA ILE A 376 30.97 -11.52 -0.69
C ILE A 376 30.41 -12.73 0.05
N ARG A 377 29.38 -13.38 -0.51
CA ARG A 377 28.78 -14.60 0.07
C ARG A 377 29.81 -15.70 0.33
N ASN A 378 30.74 -15.91 -0.61
CA ASN A 378 31.77 -16.94 -0.49
C ASN A 378 32.84 -16.61 0.57
N LYS A 379 33.03 -15.33 0.93
CA LYS A 379 34.02 -14.91 1.92
C LYS A 379 33.49 -14.98 3.36
N GLU A 380 32.25 -14.59 3.58
CA GLU A 380 31.76 -14.29 4.93
C GLU A 380 31.11 -15.50 5.64
N ASN A 381 30.92 -16.65 4.97
CA ASN A 381 30.18 -17.84 5.46
C ASN A 381 28.75 -17.55 5.95
N TYR A 382 28.31 -16.29 5.87
CA TYR A 382 27.00 -15.76 6.18
C TYR A 382 26.70 -14.75 5.08
N GLU A 383 25.46 -14.76 4.61
CA GLU A 383 25.01 -13.81 3.60
C GLU A 383 24.26 -12.66 4.29
N PRO A 384 24.69 -11.40 4.12
CA PRO A 384 23.91 -10.25 4.57
C PRO A 384 22.54 -10.17 3.89
N GLN A 385 21.51 -9.73 4.63
CA GLN A 385 20.16 -9.53 4.09
C GLN A 385 20.17 -8.61 2.87
N THR A 386 20.96 -7.54 2.94
CA THR A 386 21.16 -6.61 1.84
C THR A 386 21.64 -7.30 0.57
N SER A 387 22.67 -8.15 0.67
CA SER A 387 23.24 -8.84 -0.49
C SER A 387 22.24 -9.82 -1.10
N TRP A 388 21.50 -10.55 -0.26
CA TRP A 388 20.47 -11.48 -0.72
C TRP A 388 19.29 -10.77 -1.42
N VAL A 389 18.75 -9.71 -0.81
CA VAL A 389 17.66 -8.93 -1.40
C VAL A 389 18.11 -8.26 -2.70
N THR A 390 19.29 -7.63 -2.70
CA THR A 390 19.88 -6.99 -3.88
C THR A 390 20.05 -7.99 -5.02
N ARG A 391 20.52 -9.22 -4.73
CA ARG A 391 20.65 -10.28 -5.74
C ARG A 391 19.31 -10.65 -6.37
N LEU A 392 18.26 -10.81 -5.57
CA LEU A 392 16.92 -11.15 -6.09
C LEU A 392 16.34 -10.04 -6.99
N TYR A 393 16.51 -8.77 -6.61
CA TYR A 393 16.14 -7.65 -7.48
C TYR A 393 16.98 -7.63 -8.76
N ALA A 394 18.29 -7.89 -8.69
CA ALA A 394 19.17 -7.94 -9.85
C ALA A 394 18.80 -9.09 -10.81
N LEU A 395 18.45 -10.26 -10.29
CA LEU A 395 17.96 -11.39 -11.10
C LEU A 395 16.61 -11.06 -11.76
N ALA A 396 15.70 -10.38 -11.06
CA ALA A 396 14.47 -9.88 -11.65
C ALA A 396 14.73 -8.86 -12.77
N CYS A 397 15.69 -7.94 -12.58
CA CYS A 397 16.16 -7.03 -13.62
C CYS A 397 16.73 -7.76 -14.84
N LEU A 398 17.50 -8.85 -14.64
CA LEU A 398 17.99 -9.68 -15.75
C LEU A 398 16.83 -10.33 -16.52
N VAL A 399 15.81 -10.83 -15.82
CA VAL A 399 14.58 -11.34 -16.48
C VAL A 399 13.93 -10.24 -17.32
N LEU A 400 13.71 -9.04 -16.77
CA LEU A 400 13.13 -7.92 -17.54
C LEU A 400 14.00 -7.49 -18.71
N LEU A 401 15.31 -7.52 -18.58
CA LEU A 401 16.24 -7.21 -19.67
C LEU A 401 16.06 -8.22 -20.80
N HIS A 402 16.10 -9.52 -20.49
CA HIS A 402 15.93 -10.58 -21.47
C HIS A 402 14.56 -10.53 -22.14
N THR A 403 13.48 -10.30 -21.38
CA THR A 403 12.14 -10.15 -21.99
C THR A 403 12.02 -8.89 -22.84
N THR A 404 12.75 -7.82 -22.51
CA THR A 404 12.76 -6.58 -23.29
C THR A 404 13.56 -6.73 -24.59
N ILE A 405 14.68 -7.45 -24.59
CA ILE A 405 15.51 -7.65 -25.80
C ILE A 405 14.95 -8.79 -26.66
N SER A 406 14.89 -10.00 -26.11
CA SER A 406 14.56 -11.24 -26.83
C SER A 406 13.06 -11.53 -26.91
N GLY A 407 12.24 -10.79 -26.16
CA GLY A 407 10.81 -11.03 -26.03
C GLY A 407 10.44 -11.94 -24.85
N PRO A 408 9.18 -11.93 -24.39
CA PRO A 408 8.75 -12.64 -23.19
C PRO A 408 8.42 -14.10 -23.48
N LEU A 409 9.47 -14.90 -23.73
CA LEU A 409 9.39 -16.33 -23.99
C LEU A 409 10.09 -17.12 -22.87
N PRO A 410 9.34 -17.72 -21.92
CA PRO A 410 9.93 -18.45 -20.77
C PRO A 410 10.88 -19.59 -21.15
N THR A 411 10.77 -20.12 -22.37
CA THR A 411 11.60 -21.22 -22.88
C THR A 411 13.00 -20.78 -23.32
N LEU A 412 13.25 -19.48 -23.47
CA LEU A 412 14.57 -18.97 -23.82
C LEU A 412 15.59 -19.30 -22.72
N PRO A 413 16.78 -19.86 -23.07
CA PRO A 413 17.76 -20.29 -22.08
C PRO A 413 18.13 -19.18 -21.09
N GLU A 414 18.35 -17.96 -21.56
CA GLU A 414 18.74 -16.84 -20.70
C GLU A 414 17.66 -16.47 -19.67
N ILE A 415 16.38 -16.62 -20.02
CA ILE A 415 15.25 -16.38 -19.09
C ILE A 415 15.13 -17.56 -18.13
N ARG A 416 15.07 -18.79 -18.66
CA ARG A 416 14.93 -20.01 -17.85
C ARG A 416 16.05 -20.16 -16.83
N ASP A 417 17.30 -19.92 -17.23
CA ASP A 417 18.46 -20.07 -16.36
C ASP A 417 18.44 -18.99 -15.27
N THR A 418 18.04 -17.75 -15.59
CA THR A 418 17.88 -16.67 -14.61
C THR A 418 16.73 -16.93 -13.63
N VAL A 419 15.60 -17.45 -14.10
CA VAL A 419 14.48 -17.87 -13.24
C VAL A 419 14.90 -19.01 -12.33
N THR A 420 15.64 -20.00 -12.85
CA THR A 420 16.16 -21.13 -12.07
C THR A 420 17.11 -20.65 -10.97
N ARG A 421 18.02 -19.71 -11.28
CA ARG A 421 18.87 -19.06 -10.28
C ARG A 421 18.04 -18.35 -9.21
N SER A 422 17.00 -17.63 -9.61
CA SER A 422 16.10 -16.94 -8.67
C SER A 422 15.37 -17.92 -7.75
N ILE A 423 14.93 -19.06 -8.27
CA ILE A 423 14.30 -20.14 -7.48
C ILE A 423 15.27 -20.68 -6.44
N ILE A 424 16.53 -20.94 -6.82
CA ILE A 424 17.56 -21.42 -5.89
C ILE A 424 17.77 -20.42 -4.75
N GLU A 425 17.85 -19.12 -5.05
CA GLU A 425 18.00 -18.07 -4.03
C GLU A 425 16.77 -17.97 -3.11
N LEU A 426 15.56 -18.14 -3.64
CA LEU A 426 14.31 -18.16 -2.85
C LEU A 426 14.19 -19.40 -1.96
N GLN A 427 14.63 -20.56 -2.45
CA GLN A 427 14.63 -21.82 -1.70
C GLN A 427 15.68 -21.83 -0.57
N ASN A 428 16.84 -21.23 -0.81
CA ASN A 428 17.92 -21.10 0.17
C ASN A 428 17.76 -19.92 1.13
N ARG A 429 16.59 -19.25 1.11
CA ARG A 429 16.28 -18.10 1.95
C ARG A 429 16.46 -18.39 3.45
N PRO A 430 17.21 -17.55 4.18
CA PRO A 430 17.19 -17.53 5.64
C PRO A 430 15.79 -17.21 6.19
N ARG A 431 15.31 -18.00 7.16
CA ARG A 431 13.95 -17.85 7.73
C ARG A 431 13.67 -16.48 8.35
N THR A 432 14.71 -15.75 8.72
CA THR A 432 14.64 -14.39 9.28
C THR A 432 14.32 -13.34 8.22
N TYR A 433 14.46 -13.64 6.93
CA TYR A 433 14.25 -12.67 5.87
C TYR A 433 12.81 -12.72 5.38
N SER A 434 12.13 -11.57 5.49
CA SER A 434 10.78 -11.41 4.95
C SER A 434 10.80 -11.50 3.42
N LEU A 435 9.70 -11.97 2.84
CA LEU A 435 9.47 -11.91 1.39
C LEU A 435 8.54 -10.74 1.02
N THR A 436 7.92 -10.07 2.00
CA THR A 436 6.96 -8.99 1.74
C THR A 436 7.61 -7.80 1.03
N GLY A 437 8.89 -7.55 1.26
CA GLY A 437 9.63 -6.50 0.54
C GLY A 437 10.19 -6.94 -0.82
N LEU A 438 9.83 -8.12 -1.33
CA LEU A 438 10.31 -8.68 -2.60
C LEU A 438 9.20 -8.88 -3.64
N VAL A 439 7.99 -8.36 -3.38
CA VAL A 439 6.80 -8.58 -4.21
C VAL A 439 7.04 -8.19 -5.67
N TRP A 440 7.74 -7.08 -5.91
CA TRP A 440 8.13 -6.65 -7.27
C TRP A 440 8.99 -7.71 -7.97
N ALA A 441 10.07 -8.14 -7.33
CA ALA A 441 11.02 -9.11 -7.91
C ALA A 441 10.38 -10.49 -8.11
N ILE A 442 9.61 -10.95 -7.12
CA ILE A 442 8.87 -12.22 -7.18
C ILE A 442 7.85 -12.20 -8.32
N CYS A 443 7.11 -11.10 -8.51
CA CYS A 443 6.16 -10.94 -9.61
C CYS A 443 6.84 -11.06 -10.97
N VAL A 444 7.93 -10.32 -11.18
CA VAL A 444 8.69 -10.31 -12.44
C VAL A 444 9.21 -11.70 -12.78
N VAL A 445 9.89 -12.35 -11.83
CA VAL A 445 10.49 -13.67 -12.03
C VAL A 445 9.40 -14.74 -12.19
N GLY A 446 8.40 -14.74 -11.30
CA GLY A 446 7.34 -15.75 -11.27
C GLY A 446 6.44 -15.71 -12.50
N CYS A 447 6.22 -14.54 -13.10
CA CYS A 447 5.52 -14.44 -14.38
C CYS A 447 6.27 -15.12 -15.53
N MET A 448 7.60 -15.29 -15.42
CA MET A 448 8.43 -15.96 -16.43
C MET A 448 8.78 -17.41 -16.05
N ALA A 449 8.14 -17.98 -15.03
CA ALA A 449 8.33 -19.37 -14.63
C ALA A 449 7.69 -20.37 -15.62
N GLN A 450 8.42 -21.44 -15.93
CA GLN A 450 7.90 -22.53 -16.76
C GLN A 450 6.85 -23.37 -16.01
N SER A 451 6.05 -24.15 -16.73
CA SER A 451 4.90 -24.89 -16.16
C SER A 451 5.26 -25.81 -14.98
N ASP A 452 6.47 -26.37 -14.96
CA ASP A 452 7.01 -27.18 -13.86
C ASP A 452 7.45 -26.34 -12.64
N GLN A 453 7.77 -25.07 -12.85
CA GLN A 453 8.21 -24.12 -11.83
C GLN A 453 7.07 -23.26 -11.25
N GLN A 454 5.97 -23.09 -11.98
CA GLN A 454 4.80 -22.30 -11.56
C GLN A 454 4.22 -22.69 -10.19
N PRO A 455 4.10 -24.00 -9.83
CA PRO A 455 3.59 -24.38 -8.51
C PRO A 455 4.39 -23.79 -7.34
N LEU A 456 5.71 -23.62 -7.49
CA LEU A 456 6.54 -23.04 -6.44
C LEU A 456 6.18 -21.58 -6.17
N PHE A 457 5.99 -20.77 -7.23
CA PHE A 457 5.60 -19.37 -7.09
C PHE A 457 4.16 -19.22 -6.61
N GLU A 458 3.27 -20.09 -7.08
CA GLU A 458 1.88 -20.17 -6.63
C GLU A 458 1.81 -20.42 -5.12
N ASP A 459 2.49 -21.46 -4.62
CA ASP A 459 2.52 -21.80 -3.19
C ASP A 459 3.13 -20.66 -2.35
N LEU A 460 4.26 -20.09 -2.81
CA LEU A 460 4.93 -18.98 -2.15
C LEU A 460 4.00 -17.75 -2.02
N MET A 461 3.28 -17.39 -3.08
CA MET A 461 2.37 -16.25 -3.06
C MET A 461 1.09 -16.53 -2.27
N VAL A 462 0.54 -17.74 -2.34
CA VAL A 462 -0.62 -18.15 -1.52
C VAL A 462 -0.28 -18.07 -0.04
N ASP A 463 0.92 -18.53 0.34
CA ASP A 463 1.41 -18.42 1.70
C ASP A 463 1.58 -16.95 2.11
N LEU A 464 2.17 -16.09 1.28
CA LEU A 464 2.30 -14.65 1.58
C LEU A 464 0.94 -13.97 1.77
N VAL A 465 -0.03 -14.28 0.92
CA VAL A 465 -1.41 -13.78 1.03
C VAL A 465 -2.05 -14.23 2.34
N ARG A 466 -1.82 -15.48 2.75
CA ARG A 466 -2.36 -16.04 4.00
C ARG A 466 -1.74 -15.37 5.23
N HIS A 467 -0.41 -15.25 5.27
CA HIS A 467 0.31 -14.63 6.39
C HIS A 467 -0.02 -13.14 6.54
N SER A 468 -0.35 -12.47 5.44
CA SER A 468 -0.76 -11.06 5.46
C SER A 468 -2.24 -10.86 5.77
N ALA A 469 -2.99 -11.90 6.19
CA ALA A 469 -4.44 -11.84 6.40
C ALA A 469 -5.21 -11.28 5.18
N ARG A 470 -4.72 -11.52 3.97
CA ARG A 470 -5.22 -10.93 2.71
C ARG A 470 -5.21 -9.40 2.67
N PHE A 471 -4.42 -8.77 3.52
CA PHE A 471 -4.15 -7.34 3.48
C PHE A 471 -3.22 -7.00 2.32
N GLY A 472 -3.44 -5.83 1.71
CA GLY A 472 -2.64 -5.34 0.61
C GLY A 472 -3.03 -5.88 -0.77
N ASN A 473 -2.11 -5.76 -1.72
CA ASN A 473 -2.31 -6.11 -3.13
C ASN A 473 -1.74 -7.49 -3.51
N LEU A 474 -1.19 -8.26 -2.56
CA LEU A 474 -0.59 -9.58 -2.80
C LEU A 474 -1.53 -10.53 -3.55
N GLY A 475 -2.83 -10.48 -3.25
CA GLY A 475 -3.85 -11.25 -3.96
C GLY A 475 -3.99 -10.83 -5.44
N THR A 476 -3.83 -9.53 -5.72
CA THR A 476 -3.79 -8.99 -7.09
C THR A 476 -2.52 -9.39 -7.81
N VAL A 477 -1.37 -9.41 -7.13
CA VAL A 477 -0.10 -9.90 -7.70
C VAL A 477 -0.20 -11.38 -8.09
N LEU A 478 -0.75 -12.22 -7.21
CA LEU A 478 -1.03 -13.62 -7.52
C LEU A 478 -2.00 -13.77 -8.71
N LYS A 479 -3.01 -12.90 -8.82
CA LYS A 479 -3.92 -12.85 -9.98
C LYS A 479 -3.17 -12.49 -11.27
N ILE A 480 -2.22 -11.56 -11.22
CA ILE A 480 -1.38 -11.20 -12.37
C ILE A 480 -0.54 -12.40 -12.80
N MET A 481 0.16 -13.07 -11.88
CA MET A 481 0.94 -14.27 -12.21
C MET A 481 0.10 -15.35 -12.88
N ARG A 482 -1.03 -15.72 -12.28
CA ARG A 482 -1.94 -16.73 -12.84
C ARG A 482 -2.49 -16.35 -14.21
N ASN A 483 -2.77 -15.07 -14.45
CA ASN A 483 -3.20 -14.60 -15.75
C ASN A 483 -2.06 -14.62 -16.77
N CYS A 484 -0.83 -14.31 -16.36
CA CYS A 484 0.35 -14.36 -17.21
C CYS A 484 0.60 -15.79 -17.72
N TRP A 485 0.57 -16.78 -16.82
CA TRP A 485 0.73 -18.19 -17.18
C TRP A 485 -0.34 -18.68 -18.17
N LYS A 486 -1.60 -18.23 -17.99
CA LYS A 486 -2.68 -18.55 -18.94
C LYS A 486 -2.49 -17.90 -20.31
N LEU A 487 -2.01 -16.65 -20.35
CA LEU A 487 -1.72 -15.97 -21.61
C LEU A 487 -0.56 -16.66 -22.35
N GLN A 488 0.43 -17.17 -21.62
CA GLN A 488 1.57 -17.90 -22.17
C GLN A 488 1.19 -19.21 -22.89
N GLU A 489 -0.01 -19.77 -22.65
CA GLU A 489 -0.51 -20.93 -23.40
C GLU A 489 -0.87 -20.58 -24.85
N THR A 490 -1.19 -19.31 -25.14
CA THR A 490 -1.68 -18.89 -26.46
C THR A 490 -0.80 -17.84 -27.14
N GLU A 491 -0.03 -17.06 -26.37
CA GLU A 491 0.78 -15.97 -26.89
C GLU A 491 2.00 -15.66 -26.00
N SER A 492 2.88 -14.78 -26.47
CA SER A 492 4.03 -14.32 -25.69
C SER A 492 3.59 -13.24 -24.69
N ALA A 493 3.79 -13.48 -23.39
CA ALA A 493 3.35 -12.57 -22.34
C ALA A 493 4.30 -12.57 -21.13
N ASP A 494 4.56 -11.38 -20.59
CA ASP A 494 5.17 -11.16 -19.27
C ASP A 494 4.20 -10.43 -18.33
N CYS A 495 4.68 -10.03 -17.15
CA CYS A 495 3.90 -9.24 -16.20
C CYS A 495 3.35 -7.94 -16.79
N ARG A 496 4.13 -7.22 -17.60
CA ARG A 496 3.74 -5.93 -18.21
C ARG A 496 2.60 -6.11 -19.19
N ILE A 497 2.74 -7.06 -20.13
CA ILE A 497 1.70 -7.38 -21.11
C ILE A 497 0.43 -7.85 -20.40
N THR A 498 0.57 -8.67 -19.36
CA THR A 498 -0.56 -9.17 -18.57
C THR A 498 -1.31 -8.04 -17.88
N MET A 499 -0.61 -7.12 -17.22
CA MET A 499 -1.19 -5.95 -16.56
C MET A 499 -1.99 -5.10 -17.55
N VAL A 500 -1.42 -4.81 -18.73
CA VAL A 500 -2.09 -4.06 -19.81
C VAL A 500 -3.34 -4.78 -20.30
N LYS A 501 -3.25 -6.09 -20.61
CA LYS A 501 -4.38 -6.85 -21.16
C LYS A 501 -5.52 -7.06 -20.16
N THR A 502 -5.19 -7.16 -18.88
CA THR A 502 -6.18 -7.37 -17.81
C THR A 502 -6.71 -6.08 -17.22
N GLY A 503 -6.16 -4.93 -17.60
CA GLY A 503 -6.53 -3.62 -17.05
C GLY A 503 -6.14 -3.43 -15.59
N ILE A 504 -5.16 -4.20 -15.09
CA ILE A 504 -4.69 -4.13 -13.70
C ILE A 504 -3.45 -3.23 -13.65
N CYS A 505 -3.57 -2.05 -13.04
CA CYS A 505 -2.44 -1.12 -12.85
C CYS A 505 -2.05 -1.04 -11.36
N VAL A 506 -1.45 -2.10 -10.82
CA VAL A 506 -1.09 -2.15 -9.40
C VAL A 506 0.41 -1.95 -9.20
N ILE A 507 0.80 -1.04 -8.30
CA ILE A 507 2.19 -0.92 -7.85
C ILE A 507 2.56 -2.14 -7.01
N LEU A 508 3.70 -2.78 -7.30
CA LEU A 508 4.11 -4.03 -6.66
C LEU A 508 4.99 -3.74 -5.44
N ILE A 509 4.36 -3.55 -4.27
CA ILE A 509 5.00 -3.26 -2.98
C ILE A 509 4.38 -4.06 -1.86
#